data_AF-A0A1V6LU25-F1
#
_entry.id   AF-A0A1V6LU25-F1
#
_cell.length_a   1.000
_cell.length_b   1.000
_cell.length_c   1.000
_cell.angle_alpha   90.00
_cell.angle_beta   90.00
_cell.angle_gamma   90.00
#
_symmetry.space_group_name_H-M   'P 1'
#
loop_
_entity.id
_entity.type
_entity.pdbx_description
1 polymer ?
#
loop_
_entity_poly.entity_id
_entity_poly.type
_entity_poly.pdbx_seq_one_letter_code
_entity_poly.pdbx_strand_id
1 'polypeptide(L)'
;MNRALLILVLLVYSANGWSQIAQTDTLFTQLAQKDSLLFDAAFNTCKVAVLEDLFTKDFEFYHDKGGLTENREAFLKPMRENCANRDFAKPQNSYRHLVPNSLKVYPLYKDGKLYGAIQHGEHTFTYLDQDNTYQRGDIAKFTHIWLLMDKKWKLRRELSYDHKPQN
;
A
#
# COMPACT_ATOMS: atom_id res chain seq x y z
N MET A 1 -14.45 -47.49 6.16
CA MET A 1 -14.83 -46.06 6.18
C MET A 1 -15.58 -45.76 4.88
N ASN A 2 -16.82 -45.30 4.95
CA ASN A 2 -17.69 -45.21 3.77
C ASN A 2 -17.15 -44.15 2.78
N ARG A 3 -17.06 -44.45 1.48
CA ARG A 3 -16.50 -43.52 0.47
C ARG A 3 -17.23 -42.17 0.46
N ALA A 4 -18.52 -42.18 0.74
CA ALA A 4 -19.34 -40.97 0.90
C ALA A 4 -18.89 -40.10 2.09
N LEU A 5 -18.43 -40.72 3.19
CA LEU A 5 -17.94 -40.01 4.37
C LEU A 5 -16.60 -39.31 4.10
N LEU A 6 -15.73 -39.92 3.29
CA LEU A 6 -14.45 -39.33 2.86
C LEU A 6 -14.65 -38.11 1.95
N ILE A 7 -15.61 -38.18 1.01
CA ILE A 7 -15.93 -37.06 0.10
C ILE A 7 -16.52 -35.88 0.87
N LEU A 8 -17.38 -36.15 1.85
CA LEU A 8 -17.99 -35.10 2.69
C LEU A 8 -16.95 -34.38 3.56
N VAL A 9 -15.97 -35.12 4.12
CA VAL A 9 -14.87 -34.52 4.90
C VAL A 9 -14.01 -33.60 4.02
N LEU A 10 -13.70 -33.98 2.78
CA LEU A 10 -12.91 -33.16 1.85
C LEU A 10 -13.60 -31.86 1.42
N LEU A 11 -14.93 -31.83 1.31
CA LEU A 11 -15.71 -30.64 0.92
C LEU A 11 -15.85 -29.60 2.05
N VAL A 12 -15.73 -30.01 3.32
CA VAL A 12 -15.81 -29.07 4.47
C VAL A 12 -14.50 -28.30 4.68
N TYR A 13 -13.35 -28.86 4.27
CA TYR A 13 -12.06 -28.18 4.41
C TYR A 13 -11.81 -27.08 3.37
N SER A 14 -12.47 -27.09 2.22
CA SER A 14 -12.30 -26.09 1.16
C SER A 14 -13.02 -24.76 1.42
N ALA A 15 -13.92 -24.68 2.41
CA ALA A 15 -14.74 -23.50 2.65
C ALA A 15 -14.04 -22.35 3.40
N ASN A 16 -12.83 -22.56 3.96
CA ASN A 16 -12.14 -21.56 4.79
C ASN A 16 -10.99 -20.82 4.07
N GLY A 17 -11.05 -20.71 2.74
CA GLY A 17 -9.98 -20.13 1.91
C GLY A 17 -9.94 -18.60 1.81
N TRP A 18 -10.57 -17.86 2.72
CA TRP A 18 -10.66 -16.39 2.63
C TRP A 18 -9.70 -15.76 3.62
N SER A 19 -8.42 -15.71 3.26
CA SER A 19 -7.40 -15.11 4.11
C SER A 19 -7.52 -13.57 4.17
N GLN A 20 -8.18 -12.95 3.20
CA GLN A 20 -8.49 -11.51 3.22
C GLN A 20 -9.74 -11.23 4.05
N ILE A 21 -9.70 -10.14 4.83
CA ILE A 21 -10.89 -9.68 5.57
C ILE A 21 -11.87 -8.94 4.66
N ALA A 22 -13.13 -8.86 5.07
CA ALA A 22 -14.17 -8.14 4.35
C ALA A 22 -13.88 -6.62 4.30
N GLN A 23 -14.33 -5.95 3.23
CA GLN A 23 -14.14 -4.50 3.08
C GLN A 23 -14.90 -3.68 4.13
N THR A 24 -15.94 -4.26 4.74
CA THR A 24 -16.70 -3.68 5.85
C THR A 24 -16.01 -3.86 7.21
N ASP A 25 -14.91 -4.61 7.27
CA ASP A 25 -14.16 -4.81 8.49
C ASP A 25 -13.49 -3.50 8.95
N THR A 26 -13.43 -3.31 10.26
CA THR A 26 -12.81 -2.12 10.87
C THR A 26 -11.31 -2.04 10.53
N LEU A 27 -10.59 -3.16 10.53
CA LEU A 27 -9.18 -3.20 10.16
C LEU A 27 -8.98 -2.85 8.68
N PHE A 28 -9.84 -3.35 7.79
CA PHE A 28 -9.79 -2.99 6.38
C PHE A 28 -9.94 -1.48 6.21
N THR A 29 -10.98 -0.92 6.83
CA THR A 29 -11.28 0.52 6.76
C THR A 29 -10.12 1.37 7.29
N GLN A 30 -9.51 0.96 8.42
CA GLN A 30 -8.35 1.65 8.98
C GLN A 30 -7.15 1.65 8.01
N LEU A 31 -6.83 0.51 7.40
CA LEU A 31 -5.67 0.43 6.50
C LEU A 31 -5.94 1.11 5.15
N ALA A 32 -7.19 1.11 4.67
CA ALA A 32 -7.58 1.91 3.50
C ALA A 32 -7.39 3.41 3.75
N GLN A 33 -7.74 3.90 4.96
CA GLN A 33 -7.48 5.27 5.36
C GLN A 33 -5.98 5.56 5.47
N LYS A 34 -5.16 4.61 5.94
CA LYS A 34 -3.69 4.76 6.02
C LYS A 34 -3.05 4.82 4.63
N ASP A 35 -3.50 3.99 3.68
CA ASP A 35 -3.09 4.07 2.28
C ASP A 35 -3.43 5.44 1.68
N SER A 36 -4.67 5.90 1.85
CA SER A 36 -5.09 7.23 1.37
C SER A 36 -4.26 8.35 1.99
N LEU A 37 -4.02 8.31 3.31
CA LEU A 37 -3.21 9.31 4.01
C LEU A 37 -1.76 9.34 3.53
N LEU A 38 -1.15 8.17 3.29
CA LEU A 38 0.21 8.05 2.77
C LEU A 38 0.34 8.77 1.42
N PHE A 39 -0.50 8.41 0.45
CA PHE A 39 -0.43 8.98 -0.88
C PHE A 39 -0.86 10.44 -0.93
N ASP A 40 -1.83 10.87 -0.11
CA ASP A 40 -2.21 12.27 0.00
C ASP A 40 -1.07 13.14 0.58
N ALA A 41 -0.40 12.67 1.63
CA ALA A 41 0.73 13.38 2.22
C ALA A 41 1.94 13.47 1.28
N ALA A 42 2.19 12.41 0.51
CA ALA A 42 3.32 12.33 -0.41
C ALA A 42 3.11 13.13 -1.71
N PHE A 43 1.91 13.09 -2.29
CA PHE A 43 1.65 13.70 -3.59
C PHE A 43 0.91 15.03 -3.50
N ASN A 44 -0.08 15.18 -2.63
CA ASN A 44 -1.00 16.32 -2.71
C ASN A 44 -0.69 17.43 -1.71
N THR A 45 -0.46 17.08 -0.44
CA THR A 45 -0.41 18.05 0.66
C THR A 45 0.98 18.36 1.17
N CYS A 46 2.00 17.59 0.77
CA CYS A 46 3.38 17.76 1.20
C CYS A 46 3.57 17.77 2.74
N LYS A 47 2.75 17.00 3.45
CA LYS A 47 2.80 16.89 4.90
C LYS A 47 3.87 15.87 5.33
N VAL A 48 5.14 16.24 5.16
CA VAL A 48 6.30 15.38 5.46
C VAL A 48 6.25 14.78 6.88
N ALA A 49 5.85 15.55 7.89
CA ALA A 49 5.74 15.05 9.27
C ALA A 49 4.76 13.87 9.42
N VAL A 50 3.71 13.82 8.59
CA VAL A 50 2.79 12.68 8.54
C VAL A 50 3.51 11.45 7.99
N LEU A 51 4.29 11.60 6.93
CA LEU A 51 5.09 10.51 6.35
C LEU A 51 6.09 9.99 7.39
N GLU A 52 6.84 10.88 8.04
CA GLU A 52 7.81 10.50 9.07
C GLU A 52 7.17 9.74 10.24
N ASP A 53 5.95 10.08 10.64
CA ASP A 53 5.21 9.29 11.62
C ASP A 53 4.76 7.95 11.02
N LEU A 54 4.29 7.88 9.78
CA LEU A 54 3.77 6.64 9.19
C LEU A 54 4.82 5.53 9.04
N PHE A 55 6.08 5.85 8.79
CA PHE A 55 7.11 4.84 8.50
C PHE A 55 7.92 4.44 9.74
N THR A 56 8.25 3.15 9.87
CA THR A 56 9.27 2.70 10.85
C THR A 56 10.64 3.22 10.45
N LYS A 57 11.58 3.36 11.41
CA LYS A 57 12.94 3.86 11.11
C LYS A 57 13.68 2.95 10.12
N ASP A 58 13.47 1.65 10.25
CA ASP A 58 14.07 0.58 9.46
C ASP A 58 13.23 0.18 8.25
N PHE A 59 12.38 1.09 7.74
CA PHE A 59 11.55 0.87 6.56
C PHE A 59 12.36 0.41 5.34
N GLU A 60 11.77 -0.43 4.49
CA GLU A 60 12.36 -0.87 3.22
C GLU A 60 11.37 -0.67 2.07
N PHE A 61 11.85 -0.14 0.95
CA PHE A 61 11.10 -0.03 -0.28
C PHE A 61 11.75 -0.87 -1.38
N TYR A 62 11.00 -1.81 -1.94
CA TYR A 62 11.45 -2.68 -3.03
C TYR A 62 10.71 -2.28 -4.30
N HIS A 63 11.45 -1.81 -5.30
CA HIS A 63 10.89 -1.45 -6.59
C HIS A 63 11.48 -2.34 -7.69
N ASP A 64 10.62 -3.00 -8.48
CA ASP A 64 11.06 -3.88 -9.58
C ASP A 64 11.97 -3.21 -10.64
N LYS A 65 11.72 -1.95 -10.96
CA LYS A 65 12.51 -1.12 -11.89
C LYS A 65 13.56 -0.25 -11.19
N GLY A 66 13.33 0.16 -9.94
CA GLY A 66 14.16 1.10 -9.19
C GLY A 66 15.16 0.48 -8.22
N GLY A 67 15.04 -0.82 -7.93
CA GLY A 67 15.84 -1.50 -6.93
C GLY A 67 15.37 -1.27 -5.49
N LEU A 68 16.27 -1.56 -4.54
CA LEU A 68 16.02 -1.44 -3.10
C LEU A 68 16.39 -0.02 -2.62
N THR A 69 15.47 0.61 -1.90
CA THR A 69 15.77 1.75 -1.02
C THR A 69 15.74 1.28 0.43
N GLU A 70 16.90 1.29 1.06
CA GLU A 70 17.04 0.92 2.47
C GLU A 70 16.73 2.13 3.36
N ASN A 71 16.02 1.89 4.47
CA ASN A 71 15.67 2.84 5.53
C ASN A 71 14.73 4.01 5.14
N ARG A 72 14.05 4.54 6.17
CA ARG A 72 13.09 5.63 6.03
C ARG A 72 13.71 6.93 5.55
N GLU A 73 14.94 7.23 5.97
CA GLU A 73 15.58 8.51 5.67
C GLU A 73 15.90 8.62 4.17
N ALA A 74 16.48 7.55 3.59
CA ALA A 74 16.74 7.50 2.16
C ALA A 74 15.46 7.60 1.32
N PHE A 75 14.38 6.95 1.78
CA PHE A 75 13.08 6.99 1.10
C PHE A 75 12.41 8.38 1.15
N LEU A 76 12.42 9.04 2.31
CA LEU A 76 11.72 10.32 2.50
C LEU A 76 12.52 11.55 2.07
N LYS A 77 13.85 11.44 1.94
CA LYS A 77 14.71 12.54 1.48
C LYS A 77 14.24 13.18 0.15
N PRO A 78 14.03 12.43 -0.95
CA PRO A 78 13.57 13.03 -2.20
C PRO A 78 12.18 13.65 -2.07
N MET A 79 11.29 13.08 -1.24
CA MET A 79 9.97 13.66 -0.99
C MET A 79 10.08 15.00 -0.26
N ARG A 80 10.97 15.12 0.73
CA ARG A 80 11.26 16.39 1.42
C ARG A 80 11.75 17.45 0.46
N GLU A 81 12.71 17.11 -0.38
CA GLU A 81 13.30 18.02 -1.37
C GLU A 81 12.25 18.48 -2.39
N ASN A 82 11.43 17.55 -2.90
CA ASN A 82 10.33 17.88 -3.81
C ASN A 82 9.29 18.79 -3.16
N CYS A 83 8.92 18.52 -1.90
CA CYS A 83 7.94 19.31 -1.17
C CYS A 83 8.45 20.69 -0.78
N ALA A 84 9.72 20.84 -0.42
CA ALA A 84 10.32 22.14 -0.14
C ALA A 84 10.30 23.07 -1.38
N ASN A 85 10.37 22.48 -2.58
CA ASN A 85 10.33 23.19 -3.85
C ASN A 85 8.94 23.23 -4.51
N ARG A 86 7.88 22.77 -3.81
CA ARG A 86 6.52 22.73 -4.36
C ARG A 86 5.91 24.13 -4.43
N ASP A 87 5.71 24.62 -5.65
CA ASP A 87 4.92 25.83 -5.92
C ASP A 87 3.44 25.48 -6.09
N PHE A 88 2.64 25.60 -5.04
CA PHE A 88 1.20 25.25 -5.05
C PHE A 88 0.34 26.06 -6.04
N ALA A 89 0.86 27.14 -6.64
CA ALA A 89 0.19 27.83 -7.75
C ALA A 89 0.29 27.03 -9.07
N LYS A 90 1.25 26.11 -9.19
CA LYS A 90 1.41 25.22 -10.34
C LYS A 90 0.60 23.93 -10.19
N PRO A 91 0.15 23.34 -11.31
CA PRO A 91 -0.45 22.01 -11.31
C PRO A 91 0.45 20.97 -10.63
N GLN A 92 -0.16 19.92 -10.10
CA GLN A 92 0.55 18.85 -9.42
C GLN A 92 1.23 17.91 -10.43
N ASN A 93 2.51 17.61 -10.24
CA ASN A 93 3.27 16.82 -11.21
C ASN A 93 2.73 15.41 -11.42
N SER A 94 2.21 14.77 -10.37
CA SER A 94 1.65 13.43 -10.46
C SER A 94 0.57 13.18 -9.41
N TYR A 95 -0.42 12.37 -9.79
CA TYR A 95 -1.42 11.81 -8.89
C TYR A 95 -1.35 10.29 -8.90
N ARG A 96 -1.43 9.68 -7.72
CA ARG A 96 -1.66 8.25 -7.57
C ARG A 96 -3.15 7.97 -7.49
N HIS A 97 -3.60 6.94 -8.20
CA HIS A 97 -4.97 6.43 -8.18
C HIS A 97 -4.99 4.99 -7.69
N LEU A 98 -5.77 4.69 -6.65
CA LEU A 98 -6.04 3.30 -6.25
C LEU A 98 -6.98 2.67 -7.26
N VAL A 99 -6.64 1.48 -7.78
CA VAL A 99 -7.55 0.74 -8.66
C VAL A 99 -8.76 0.29 -7.82
N PRO A 100 -10.00 0.63 -8.22
CA PRO A 100 -11.20 0.28 -7.48
C PRO A 100 -11.27 -1.22 -7.17
N ASN A 101 -11.67 -1.56 -5.94
CA ASN A 101 -11.83 -2.94 -5.46
C ASN A 101 -10.55 -3.81 -5.49
N SER A 102 -9.37 -3.24 -5.77
CA SER A 102 -8.11 -3.99 -5.77
C SER A 102 -7.53 -4.24 -4.38
N LEU A 103 -7.90 -3.39 -3.40
CA LEU A 103 -7.33 -3.42 -2.07
C LEU A 103 -7.77 -4.67 -1.30
N LYS A 104 -6.80 -5.39 -0.74
CA LYS A 104 -6.97 -6.58 0.09
C LYS A 104 -6.15 -6.43 1.36
N VAL A 105 -6.69 -6.91 2.48
CA VAL A 105 -6.02 -6.83 3.78
C VAL A 105 -6.00 -8.21 4.42
N TYR A 106 -4.83 -8.59 4.92
CA TYR A 106 -4.55 -9.88 5.54
C TYR A 106 -3.96 -9.63 6.94
N PRO A 107 -4.72 -9.86 8.02
CA PRO A 107 -4.24 -9.61 9.38
C PRO A 107 -3.12 -10.57 9.77
N LEU A 108 -2.14 -10.06 10.52
CA LEU A 108 -1.02 -10.84 11.06
C LEU A 108 -1.18 -10.97 12.57
N TYR A 109 -1.21 -12.22 13.05
CA TYR A 109 -1.36 -12.55 14.46
C TYR A 109 -0.11 -13.24 15.00
N LYS A 110 0.23 -12.93 16.25
CA LYS A 110 1.22 -13.63 17.06
C LYS A 110 0.56 -14.00 18.37
N ASP A 111 0.51 -15.28 18.69
CA ASP A 111 -0.14 -15.81 19.91
C ASP A 111 -1.60 -15.31 20.06
N GLY A 112 -2.35 -15.29 18.95
CA GLY A 112 -3.72 -14.80 18.88
C GLY A 112 -3.89 -13.27 18.94
N LYS A 113 -2.79 -12.50 19.06
CA LYS A 113 -2.84 -11.03 19.12
C LYS A 113 -2.47 -10.43 17.78
N LEU A 114 -3.31 -9.51 17.29
CA LEU A 114 -3.05 -8.73 16.09
C LEU A 114 -1.81 -7.85 16.32
N TYR A 115 -0.77 -8.02 15.50
CA TYR A 115 0.44 -7.22 15.58
C TYR A 115 0.78 -6.53 14.25
N GLY A 116 0.13 -6.93 13.17
CA GLY A 116 0.42 -6.43 11.84
C GLY A 116 -0.69 -6.73 10.85
N ALA A 117 -0.50 -6.29 9.62
CA ALA A 117 -1.32 -6.67 8.49
C ALA A 117 -0.53 -6.51 7.19
N ILE A 118 -0.75 -7.41 6.25
CA ILE A 118 -0.33 -7.24 4.86
C ILE A 118 -1.48 -6.58 4.13
N GLN A 119 -1.21 -5.47 3.45
CA GLN A 119 -2.15 -4.82 2.56
C GLN A 119 -1.61 -4.91 1.14
N HIS A 120 -2.44 -5.34 0.21
CA HIS A 120 -2.08 -5.52 -1.19
C HIS A 120 -3.11 -4.82 -2.07
N GLY A 121 -2.69 -4.28 -3.21
CA GLY A 121 -3.60 -3.71 -4.20
C GLY A 121 -2.88 -3.36 -5.49
N GLU A 122 -3.61 -2.66 -6.36
CA GLU A 122 -3.07 -2.11 -7.60
C GLU A 122 -3.29 -0.60 -7.62
N HIS A 123 -2.32 0.12 -8.17
CA HIS A 123 -2.43 1.56 -8.38
C HIS A 123 -1.98 1.95 -9.78
N THR A 124 -2.47 3.09 -10.23
CA THR A 124 -2.02 3.75 -11.45
C THR A 124 -1.55 5.15 -11.10
N PHE A 125 -0.77 5.75 -11.97
CA PHE A 125 -0.37 7.14 -11.82
C PHE A 125 -0.83 7.96 -13.02
N THR A 126 -1.07 9.25 -12.80
CA THR A 126 -1.09 10.24 -13.87
C THR A 126 0.05 11.22 -13.64
N TYR A 127 0.61 11.77 -14.70
CA TYR A 127 1.72 12.73 -14.62
C TYR A 127 1.56 13.84 -15.65
N LEU A 128 2.10 15.02 -15.35
CA LEU A 128 2.16 16.12 -16.32
C LEU A 128 3.29 15.87 -17.33
N ASP A 129 2.98 16.05 -18.61
CA ASP A 129 3.98 16.16 -19.65
C ASP A 129 4.55 17.60 -19.77
N GLN A 130 5.42 17.81 -20.76
CA GLN A 130 6.07 19.09 -21.03
C GLN A 130 5.08 20.20 -21.44
N ASP A 131 3.91 19.82 -21.92
CA ASP A 131 2.84 20.72 -22.36
C ASP A 131 1.78 20.97 -21.27
N ASN A 132 2.06 20.55 -20.03
CA ASN A 132 1.14 20.60 -18.88
C ASN A 132 -0.18 19.83 -19.10
N THR A 133 -0.14 18.75 -19.88
CA THR A 133 -1.26 17.84 -20.06
C THR A 133 -1.05 16.58 -19.23
N TYR A 134 -2.11 16.11 -18.57
CA TYR A 134 -2.03 14.89 -17.77
C TYR A 134 -2.04 13.64 -18.67
N GLN A 135 -0.97 12.88 -18.56
CA GLN A 135 -0.80 11.58 -19.22
C GLN A 135 -1.04 10.44 -18.24
N ARG A 136 -1.49 9.31 -18.78
CA ARG A 136 -1.67 8.09 -18.02
C ARG A 136 -0.32 7.38 -17.87
N GLY A 137 0.00 7.00 -16.64
CA GLY A 137 1.19 6.23 -16.30
C GLY A 137 0.95 4.73 -16.24
N ASP A 138 1.97 4.03 -15.78
CA ASP A 138 1.93 2.58 -15.58
C ASP A 138 0.89 2.19 -14.52
N ILE A 139 0.38 0.96 -14.65
CA ILE A 139 -0.27 0.22 -13.56
C ILE A 139 0.76 -0.64 -12.85
N ALA A 140 0.69 -0.71 -11.53
CA ALA A 140 1.57 -1.55 -10.72
C ALA A 140 0.83 -2.17 -9.54
N LYS A 141 1.34 -3.31 -9.10
CA LYS A 141 0.93 -3.95 -7.85
C LYS A 141 1.75 -3.36 -6.72
N PHE A 142 1.11 -3.17 -5.57
CA PHE A 142 1.80 -2.80 -4.35
C PHE A 142 1.47 -3.77 -3.21
N THR A 143 2.43 -3.93 -2.30
CA THR A 143 2.25 -4.64 -1.04
C THR A 143 2.86 -3.84 0.11
N HIS A 144 2.05 -3.51 1.10
CA HIS A 144 2.45 -2.90 2.36
C HIS A 144 2.51 -3.94 3.47
N ILE A 145 3.53 -3.86 4.32
CA ILE A 145 3.54 -4.53 5.62
C ILE A 145 3.36 -3.47 6.71
N TRP A 146 2.16 -3.44 7.28
CA TRP A 146 1.83 -2.57 8.41
C TRP A 146 2.08 -3.30 9.73
N LEU A 147 2.70 -2.63 10.68
CA LEU A 147 2.87 -3.09 12.06
C LEU A 147 2.05 -2.22 13.01
N LEU A 148 1.40 -2.85 13.99
CA LEU A 148 0.68 -2.16 15.06
C LEU A 148 1.64 -1.91 16.23
N MET A 149 2.23 -0.72 16.28
CA MET A 149 3.22 -0.30 17.28
C MET A 149 2.61 0.77 18.16
N ASP A 150 2.55 0.55 19.48
CA ASP A 150 1.94 1.49 20.44
C ASP A 150 0.53 1.96 20.03
N LYS A 151 -0.29 1.00 19.55
CA LYS A 151 -1.64 1.22 19.01
C LYS A 151 -1.69 2.11 17.75
N LYS A 152 -0.56 2.34 17.09
CA LYS A 152 -0.46 3.08 15.82
C LYS A 152 0.03 2.16 14.71
N TRP A 153 -0.61 2.26 13.55
CA TRP A 153 -0.15 1.58 12.34
C TRP A 153 1.09 2.28 11.78
N LYS A 154 2.16 1.52 11.59
CA LYS A 154 3.43 1.95 11.00
C LYS A 154 3.79 1.08 9.80
N LEU A 155 4.20 1.68 8.70
CA LEU A 155 4.60 0.98 7.48
C LEU A 155 6.07 0.55 7.61
N ARG A 156 6.29 -0.77 7.58
CA ARG A 156 7.61 -1.38 7.75
C ARG A 156 8.26 -1.78 6.43
N ARG A 157 7.45 -2.16 5.44
CA ARG A 157 7.90 -2.48 4.08
C ARG A 157 6.87 -2.05 3.06
N GLU A 158 7.34 -1.59 1.92
CA GLU A 158 6.55 -1.38 0.72
C GLU A 158 7.23 -2.07 -0.46
N LEU A 159 6.45 -2.83 -1.22
CA LEU A 159 6.88 -3.43 -2.47
C LEU A 159 6.04 -2.82 -3.57
N SER A 160 6.68 -2.29 -4.62
CA SER A 160 6.01 -1.82 -5.83
C SER A 160 6.58 -2.56 -7.03
N TYR A 161 5.73 -3.31 -7.73
CA TYR A 161 6.18 -4.32 -8.68
C TYR A 161 5.15 -4.62 -9.77
N ASP A 162 5.60 -5.33 -10.81
CA ASP A 162 4.79 -5.68 -11.98
C ASP A 162 4.33 -4.43 -12.75
N HIS A 163 5.19 -3.41 -12.82
CA HIS A 163 4.88 -2.16 -13.52
C HIS A 163 4.71 -2.39 -15.03
N LYS A 164 3.50 -2.12 -15.52
CA LYS A 164 3.13 -2.32 -16.93
C LYS A 164 2.54 -1.05 -17.52
N PRO A 165 2.77 -0.80 -18.83
CA PRO A 165 2.02 0.21 -19.55
C PRO A 165 0.52 -0.05 -19.40
N GLN A 166 -0.23 1.03 -19.28
CA GLN A 166 -1.67 0.95 -19.22
C GLN A 166 -2.22 0.97 -20.66
N ASN A 167 -2.82 -0.14 -21.08
CA ASN A 167 -3.52 -0.26 -22.37
C ASN A 167 -4.84 0.54 -22.37
#